data_AF-A0A5P9GRH0-F1
#
_entry.id   AF-A0A5P9GRH0-F1
#
_cell.length_a   1.000
_cell.length_b   1.000
_cell.length_c   1.000
_cell.angle_alpha   90.00
_cell.angle_beta   90.00
_cell.angle_gamma   90.00
#
_symmetry.space_group_name_H-M   'P 1'
#
loop_
_entity.id
_entity.type
_entity.pdbx_description
1 polymer ?
#
loop_
_entity_poly.entity_id
_entity_poly.type
_entity_poly.pdbx_seq_one_letter_code
_entity_poly.pdbx_strand_id
1 'polypeptide(L)'
;MKRSAILFFVLILPACSLFDNSDPREGSESAEACYSRVLGTMLDKTRNELAESDGLLVPTYTYDVTKMDLDDMKSLLVTGSDETAGSRGMASTNQSDAAVEAFMAQSVDENGAFFLGRDPALYRVRGEPRVFDEIIPTGCERQLPGMRLIAISWQPAPPSEQASPDDPDNENAN
;
A
#
# COMPACT_ATOMS: atom_id res chain seq x y z
N MET A 1 43.19 -33.76 -43.63
CA MET A 1 42.29 -34.05 -42.49
C MET A 1 41.46 -32.80 -42.22
N LYS A 2 40.14 -32.89 -42.41
CA LYS A 2 39.17 -31.79 -42.24
C LYS A 2 38.67 -31.80 -40.80
N ARG A 3 38.71 -30.66 -40.10
CA ARG A 3 37.85 -30.38 -38.94
C ARG A 3 37.51 -28.88 -38.91
N SER A 4 36.38 -28.55 -39.53
CA SER A 4 35.68 -27.28 -39.29
C SER A 4 35.03 -27.36 -37.92
N ALA A 5 35.37 -26.42 -37.03
CA ALA A 5 34.62 -26.18 -35.80
C ALA A 5 33.72 -24.97 -36.05
N ILE A 6 32.44 -25.23 -36.32
CA ILE A 6 31.41 -24.19 -36.37
C ILE A 6 30.97 -23.97 -34.93
N LEU A 7 31.36 -22.83 -34.36
CA LEU A 7 30.88 -22.37 -33.06
C LEU A 7 29.45 -21.83 -33.24
N PHE A 8 28.48 -22.60 -32.76
CA PHE A 8 27.07 -22.19 -32.71
C PHE A 8 26.88 -21.31 -31.47
N PHE A 9 26.89 -19.99 -31.65
CA PHE A 9 26.56 -19.04 -30.59
C PHE A 9 25.03 -18.96 -30.47
N VAL A 10 24.46 -19.73 -29.54
CA VAL A 10 23.03 -19.68 -29.22
C VAL A 10 22.78 -18.41 -28.39
N LEU A 11 22.27 -17.38 -29.05
CA LEU A 11 21.67 -16.20 -28.42
C LEU A 11 20.35 -16.62 -27.77
N ILE A 12 20.37 -16.86 -26.46
CA ILE A 12 19.16 -17.03 -25.65
C ILE A 12 18.64 -15.62 -25.35
N LEU A 13 17.82 -15.07 -26.25
CA LEU A 13 17.00 -13.91 -25.93
C LEU A 13 15.84 -14.36 -25.01
N PRO A 14 15.52 -13.62 -23.93
CA PRO A 14 14.36 -13.93 -23.10
C PRO A 14 13.07 -13.64 -23.88
N ALA A 15 12.59 -14.62 -24.64
CA ALA A 15 11.38 -14.54 -25.46
C ALA A 15 10.08 -14.87 -24.68
N CYS A 16 10.07 -14.75 -23.35
CA CYS A 16 8.95 -15.17 -22.52
C CYS A 16 8.01 -14.03 -22.06
N SER A 17 8.14 -12.80 -22.55
CA SER A 17 7.29 -11.68 -22.10
C SER A 17 6.30 -11.15 -23.13
N LEU A 18 6.23 -11.74 -24.34
CA LEU A 18 5.44 -11.18 -25.45
C LEU A 18 4.01 -11.77 -25.59
N PHE A 19 3.66 -12.77 -24.79
CA PHE A 19 2.35 -13.43 -24.83
C PHE A 19 1.64 -13.50 -23.48
N ASP A 20 2.16 -12.81 -22.45
CA ASP A 20 1.53 -12.81 -21.15
C ASP A 20 0.36 -11.80 -21.15
N ASN A 21 -0.84 -12.32 -21.42
CA ASN A 21 -2.10 -11.58 -21.24
C ASN A 21 -2.59 -11.65 -19.77
N SER A 22 -1.74 -12.08 -18.83
CA SER A 22 -2.08 -12.04 -17.41
C SER A 22 -2.39 -10.60 -17.01
N ASP A 23 -3.51 -10.42 -16.32
CA ASP A 23 -3.80 -9.15 -15.66
C ASP A 23 -2.60 -8.81 -14.77
N PRO A 24 -1.99 -7.60 -14.87
CA PRO A 24 -0.78 -7.30 -14.12
C PRO A 24 -1.01 -7.24 -12.59
N ARG A 25 -2.25 -7.43 -12.13
CA ARG A 25 -2.64 -7.65 -10.73
C ARG A 25 -2.59 -9.12 -10.30
N GLU A 26 -2.43 -10.06 -11.24
CA GLU A 26 -2.35 -11.48 -10.96
C GLU A 26 -0.93 -11.89 -10.53
N GLY A 27 -0.86 -12.69 -9.47
CA GLY A 27 0.40 -13.19 -8.91
C GLY A 27 0.93 -12.39 -7.72
N SER A 28 2.20 -12.61 -7.39
CA SER A 28 2.91 -11.92 -6.31
C SER A 28 3.91 -10.93 -6.91
N GLU A 29 3.72 -9.63 -6.66
CA GLU A 29 4.71 -8.60 -6.98
C GLU A 29 5.72 -8.53 -5.82
N SER A 30 7.03 -8.64 -6.12
CA SER A 30 8.07 -8.48 -5.08
C SER A 30 8.10 -7.03 -4.57
N ALA A 31 8.63 -6.82 -3.36
CA ALA A 31 8.75 -5.48 -2.79
C ALA A 31 9.60 -4.55 -3.68
N GLU A 32 10.66 -5.07 -4.30
CA GLU A 32 11.53 -4.32 -5.22
C GLU A 32 10.81 -3.96 -6.53
N ALA A 33 10.03 -4.89 -7.07
CA ALA A 33 9.23 -4.65 -8.28
C ALA A 33 8.14 -3.59 -8.02
N CYS A 34 7.48 -3.68 -6.87
CA CYS A 34 6.54 -2.67 -6.39
C CYS A 34 7.22 -1.32 -6.23
N TYR A 35 8.35 -1.26 -5.54
CA TYR A 35 9.08 -0.03 -5.29
C TYR A 35 9.46 0.64 -6.61
N SER A 36 10.06 -0.11 -7.56
CA SER A 36 10.43 0.42 -8.87
C SER A 36 9.24 0.97 -9.65
N ARG A 37 8.08 0.30 -9.60
CA ARG A 37 6.85 0.72 -10.28
C ARG A 37 6.24 1.96 -9.65
N VAL A 38 6.05 1.93 -8.33
CA VAL A 38 5.42 3.02 -7.58
C VAL A 38 6.27 4.28 -7.66
N LEU A 39 7.59 4.16 -7.51
CA LEU A 39 8.52 5.28 -7.69
C LEU A 39 8.37 5.90 -9.08
N GLY A 40 8.39 5.08 -10.14
CA GLY A 40 8.23 5.54 -11.52
C GLY A 40 6.89 6.22 -11.81
N THR A 41 5.83 5.91 -11.04
CA THR A 41 4.49 6.47 -11.21
C THR A 41 4.24 7.69 -10.33
N MET A 42 4.86 7.75 -9.14
CA MET A 42 4.63 8.79 -8.13
C MET A 42 5.60 9.98 -8.24
N LEU A 43 6.74 9.82 -8.89
CA LEU A 43 7.79 10.85 -8.99
C LEU A 43 7.31 12.17 -9.62
N ASP A 44 6.31 12.14 -10.50
CA ASP A 44 5.85 13.36 -11.18
C ASP A 44 4.90 14.22 -10.32
N LYS A 45 4.15 13.63 -9.40
CA LYS A 45 3.15 14.33 -8.57
C LYS A 45 3.66 14.65 -7.17
N THR A 46 4.52 13.79 -6.64
CA THR A 46 4.90 13.75 -5.22
C THR A 46 6.10 14.63 -4.89
N ARG A 47 7.05 14.77 -5.82
CA ARG A 47 8.35 15.40 -5.56
C ARG A 47 8.27 16.89 -5.21
N ASN A 48 7.24 17.60 -5.67
CA ASN A 48 7.07 19.03 -5.40
C ASN A 48 6.40 19.31 -4.04
N GLU A 49 5.48 18.45 -3.59
CA GLU A 49 4.91 18.50 -2.22
C GLU A 49 5.95 18.06 -1.16
N LEU A 50 7.01 17.40 -1.61
CA LEU A 50 8.07 16.78 -0.82
C LEU A 50 9.10 17.73 -0.22
N ALA A 51 9.35 18.85 -0.90
CA ALA A 51 10.44 19.75 -0.54
C ALA A 51 10.17 20.57 0.74
N GLU A 52 8.95 20.48 1.28
CA GLU A 52 8.49 21.33 2.40
C GLU A 52 8.22 20.54 3.70
N SER A 53 8.41 19.22 3.71
CA SER A 53 8.06 18.33 4.83
C SER A 53 9.29 17.80 5.56
N ASP A 54 9.82 18.55 6.54
CA ASP A 54 10.89 18.10 7.45
C ASP A 54 10.38 17.24 8.64
N GLY A 55 9.14 16.73 8.56
CA GLY A 55 8.47 16.04 9.66
C GLY A 55 8.18 14.55 9.41
N LEU A 56 7.79 13.85 10.48
CA LEU A 56 7.17 12.53 10.35
C LEU A 56 5.83 12.66 9.62
N LEU A 57 5.58 11.73 8.72
CA LEU A 57 4.35 11.64 7.94
C LEU A 57 3.62 10.37 8.33
N VAL A 58 2.30 10.43 8.44
CA VAL A 58 1.44 9.28 8.64
C VAL A 58 0.92 8.84 7.28
N PRO A 59 1.46 7.75 6.69
CA PRO A 59 1.03 7.30 5.38
C PRO A 59 -0.30 6.55 5.47
N THR A 60 -1.08 6.64 4.42
CA THR A 60 -2.24 5.79 4.15
C THR A 60 -1.98 5.05 2.85
N TYR A 61 -1.93 3.73 2.95
CA TYR A 61 -1.69 2.85 1.82
C TYR A 61 -3.03 2.39 1.25
N THR A 62 -3.15 2.42 -0.07
CA THR A 62 -4.31 1.87 -0.79
C THR A 62 -3.84 0.75 -1.69
N TYR A 63 -4.42 -0.43 -1.49
CA TYR A 63 -4.14 -1.63 -2.24
C TYR A 63 -5.35 -2.07 -3.06
N ASP A 64 -5.11 -2.54 -4.28
CA ASP A 64 -6.04 -3.38 -5.02
C ASP A 64 -5.92 -4.81 -4.47
N VAL A 65 -7.03 -5.37 -4.04
CA VAL A 65 -7.15 -6.75 -3.49
C VAL A 65 -8.09 -7.61 -4.34
N THR A 66 -8.43 -7.17 -5.56
CA THR A 66 -9.37 -7.85 -6.47
C THR A 66 -8.90 -9.26 -6.84
N LYS A 67 -7.59 -9.49 -6.83
CA LYS A 67 -6.96 -10.77 -7.17
C LYS A 67 -6.44 -11.54 -5.96
N MET A 68 -6.71 -11.05 -4.75
CA MET A 68 -6.30 -11.72 -3.52
C MET A 68 -7.21 -12.91 -3.22
N ASP A 69 -6.61 -14.00 -2.77
CA ASP A 69 -7.35 -15.16 -2.28
C ASP A 69 -8.13 -14.85 -1.00
N LEU A 70 -9.29 -15.50 -0.81
CA LEU A 70 -10.16 -15.25 0.34
C LEU A 70 -9.47 -15.52 1.68
N ASP A 71 -8.57 -16.50 1.74
CA ASP A 71 -7.86 -16.84 2.98
C ASP A 71 -6.79 -15.79 3.32
N ASP A 72 -6.10 -15.23 2.33
CA ASP A 72 -5.18 -14.12 2.51
C ASP A 72 -5.95 -12.85 2.91
N MET A 73 -7.12 -12.61 2.34
CA MET A 73 -7.98 -11.49 2.72
C MET A 73 -8.46 -11.59 4.17
N LYS A 74 -8.67 -12.80 4.71
CA LYS A 74 -8.96 -12.99 6.14
C LYS A 74 -7.81 -12.58 7.03
N SER A 75 -6.56 -12.71 6.57
CA SER A 75 -5.39 -12.28 7.37
C SER A 75 -5.33 -10.76 7.56
N LEU A 76 -5.94 -10.01 6.63
CA LEU A 76 -6.10 -8.56 6.73
C LEU A 76 -7.27 -8.16 7.65
N LEU A 77 -8.18 -9.10 7.95
CA LEU A 77 -9.29 -8.89 8.88
C LEU A 77 -8.83 -9.25 10.30
N VAL A 78 -8.54 -8.24 11.11
CA VAL A 78 -8.11 -8.45 12.50
C VAL A 78 -9.20 -9.20 13.29
N THR A 79 -8.80 -10.20 14.07
CA THR A 79 -9.69 -10.97 14.95
C THR A 79 -10.09 -10.10 16.14
N GLY A 80 -11.29 -9.52 16.10
CA GLY A 80 -11.77 -8.56 17.11
C GLY A 80 -12.35 -7.26 16.55
N SER A 81 -12.34 -7.10 15.22
CA SER A 81 -13.03 -6.02 14.52
C SER A 81 -14.54 -6.14 14.71
N ASP A 82 -15.05 -5.48 15.75
CA ASP A 82 -16.47 -5.18 15.97
C ASP A 82 -17.10 -4.61 14.69
N GLU A 83 -18.42 -4.64 14.61
CA GLU A 83 -19.23 -4.14 13.47
C GLU A 83 -18.97 -2.64 13.14
N THR A 84 -18.16 -1.95 13.97
CA THR A 84 -17.69 -0.57 13.84
C THR A 84 -16.21 -0.40 13.45
N ALA A 85 -15.40 -1.46 13.44
CA ALA A 85 -14.00 -1.40 13.02
C ALA A 85 -13.90 -1.34 11.49
N GLY A 86 -13.68 -0.12 10.98
CA GLY A 86 -13.66 0.18 9.55
C GLY A 86 -15.06 0.08 8.94
N SER A 87 -15.65 1.23 8.57
CA SER A 87 -16.93 1.28 7.86
C SER A 87 -16.96 0.25 6.73
N ARG A 88 -17.69 -0.85 6.93
CA ARG A 88 -17.92 -1.87 5.91
C ARG A 88 -18.99 -1.33 4.97
N GLY A 89 -18.57 -0.44 4.08
CA GLY A 89 -19.39 0.01 2.96
C GLY A 89 -19.58 -1.15 1.97
N MET A 90 -20.48 -2.08 2.26
CA MET A 90 -20.96 -3.05 1.28
C MET A 90 -21.92 -2.34 0.31
N ALA A 91 -21.36 -1.55 -0.61
CA ALA A 91 -22.12 -0.96 -1.70
C ALA A 91 -22.32 -2.01 -2.80
N SER A 92 -23.45 -2.73 -2.75
CA SER A 92 -23.91 -3.64 -3.82
C SER A 92 -24.45 -2.85 -5.04
N THR A 93 -23.79 -1.77 -5.43
CA THR A 93 -24.27 -0.88 -6.49
C THR A 93 -23.33 -0.94 -7.68
N ASN A 94 -23.92 -1.16 -8.86
CA ASN A 94 -23.35 -0.94 -10.20
C ASN A 94 -22.97 0.55 -10.44
N GLN A 95 -22.47 1.25 -9.43
CA GLN A 95 -22.03 2.65 -9.46
C GLN A 95 -20.53 2.67 -9.11
N SER A 96 -19.70 2.40 -10.11
CA SER A 96 -18.28 2.03 -9.92
C SER A 96 -17.41 3.19 -9.46
N ASP A 97 -17.71 4.44 -9.82
CA ASP A 97 -16.72 5.51 -9.67
C ASP A 97 -16.99 6.41 -8.46
N ALA A 98 -18.24 6.83 -8.26
CA ALA A 98 -18.62 7.67 -7.12
C ALA A 98 -18.49 6.95 -5.77
N ALA A 99 -18.75 5.63 -5.73
CA ALA A 99 -18.59 4.83 -4.52
C ALA A 99 -17.11 4.62 -4.18
N VAL A 100 -16.26 4.42 -5.19
CA VAL A 100 -14.81 4.36 -5.02
C VAL A 100 -14.27 5.71 -4.58
N GLU A 101 -14.72 6.81 -5.19
CA GLU A 101 -14.31 8.17 -4.79
C GLU A 101 -14.69 8.46 -3.33
N ALA A 102 -15.93 8.17 -2.93
CA ALA A 102 -16.37 8.32 -1.55
C ALA A 102 -15.54 7.46 -0.58
N PHE A 103 -15.24 6.22 -0.97
CA PHE A 103 -14.39 5.34 -0.19
C PHE A 103 -12.96 5.87 -0.07
N MET A 104 -12.38 6.42 -1.13
CA MET A 104 -11.03 7.02 -1.13
C MET A 104 -10.96 8.30 -0.30
N ALA A 105 -12.07 9.03 -0.18
CA ALA A 105 -12.17 10.23 0.66
C ALA A 105 -12.34 9.92 2.16
N GLN A 106 -12.72 8.69 2.52
CA GLN A 106 -12.92 8.31 3.92
C GLN A 106 -11.60 8.33 4.70
N SER A 107 -11.63 8.74 5.97
CA SER A 107 -10.53 8.50 6.89
C SER A 107 -10.44 7.01 7.23
N VAL A 108 -9.21 6.52 7.36
CA VAL A 108 -8.91 5.13 7.76
C VAL A 108 -7.95 5.14 8.95
N ASP A 109 -8.09 4.12 9.79
CA ASP A 109 -7.23 3.88 10.94
C ASP A 109 -6.24 2.74 10.64
N GLU A 110 -5.55 2.27 11.67
CA GLU A 110 -4.62 1.14 11.59
C GLU A 110 -5.30 -0.23 11.39
N ASN A 111 -6.60 -0.33 11.63
CA ASN A 111 -7.38 -1.54 11.34
C ASN A 111 -7.76 -1.65 9.86
N GLY A 112 -7.72 -0.51 9.15
CA GLY A 112 -7.99 -0.41 7.74
C GLY A 112 -9.48 -0.49 7.39
N ALA A 113 -9.75 -0.39 6.10
CA ALA A 113 -11.09 -0.40 5.53
C ALA A 113 -11.10 -1.12 4.18
N PHE A 114 -12.20 -1.79 3.88
CA PHE A 114 -12.40 -2.53 2.64
C PHE A 114 -13.52 -1.93 1.80
N PHE A 115 -13.31 -1.95 0.49
CA PHE A 115 -14.33 -1.78 -0.52
C PHE A 115 -14.35 -3.05 -1.38
N LEU A 116 -15.42 -3.85 -1.29
CA LEU A 116 -15.52 -5.14 -1.99
C LEU A 116 -16.38 -5.01 -3.25
N GLY A 117 -15.91 -4.20 -4.20
CA GLY A 117 -16.48 -4.13 -5.54
C GLY A 117 -16.14 -5.37 -6.38
N ARG A 118 -16.80 -5.52 -7.54
CA ARG A 118 -16.47 -6.58 -8.51
C ARG A 118 -15.09 -6.36 -9.13
N ASP A 119 -14.78 -5.13 -9.46
CA ASP A 119 -13.49 -4.61 -9.91
C ASP A 119 -13.60 -3.06 -9.92
N PRO A 120 -12.90 -2.32 -9.04
CA PRO A 120 -11.89 -2.79 -8.11
C PRO A 120 -12.48 -3.25 -6.75
N ALA A 121 -11.77 -4.16 -6.09
CA ALA A 121 -11.82 -4.35 -4.65
C ALA A 121 -10.59 -3.67 -4.03
N LEU A 122 -10.80 -2.84 -3.00
CA LEU A 122 -9.76 -1.99 -2.42
C LEU A 122 -9.61 -2.25 -0.92
N TYR A 123 -8.37 -2.18 -0.44
CA TYR A 123 -8.03 -2.17 0.97
C TYR A 123 -7.21 -0.91 1.28
N ARG A 124 -7.65 -0.14 2.27
CA ARG A 124 -6.98 1.09 2.72
C ARG A 124 -6.58 0.95 4.16
N VAL A 125 -5.34 1.30 4.51
CA VAL A 125 -4.85 1.17 5.90
C VAL A 125 -3.87 2.28 6.23
N ARG A 126 -4.02 2.83 7.44
CA ARG A 126 -3.08 3.81 7.99
C ARG A 126 -1.81 3.10 8.45
N GLY A 127 -0.66 3.65 8.08
CA GLY A 127 0.64 3.23 8.61
C GLY A 127 1.04 4.05 9.83
N GLU A 128 2.18 3.68 10.42
CA GLU A 128 2.81 4.43 11.49
C GLU A 128 3.47 5.72 10.97
N PRO A 129 3.71 6.72 11.82
CA PRO A 129 4.54 7.87 11.47
C PRO A 129 5.92 7.44 10.97
N ARG A 130 6.32 7.89 9.78
CA ARG A 130 7.58 7.54 9.11
C ARG A 130 8.19 8.77 8.42
N VAL A 131 9.50 8.71 8.19
CA VAL A 131 10.14 9.64 7.25
C VAL A 131 9.76 9.26 5.82
N PHE A 132 9.74 10.24 4.91
CA PHE A 132 9.23 10.02 3.56
C PHE A 132 9.93 8.87 2.81
N ASP A 133 11.25 8.80 2.90
CA ASP A 133 12.07 7.79 2.21
C ASP A 133 11.70 6.35 2.60
N GLU A 134 11.07 6.16 3.76
CA GLU A 134 10.62 4.85 4.25
C GLU A 134 9.19 4.50 3.84
N ILE A 135 8.37 5.48 3.42
CA ILE A 135 6.93 5.28 3.19
C ILE A 135 6.70 4.27 2.07
N ILE A 136 7.34 4.46 0.92
CA ILE A 136 7.14 3.60 -0.26
C ILE A 136 7.67 2.18 0.00
N PRO A 137 8.92 1.98 0.47
CA PRO A 137 9.43 0.65 0.81
C PRO A 137 8.49 -0.09 1.78
N THR A 138 8.10 0.57 2.88
CA THR A 138 7.19 -0.02 3.88
C THR A 138 5.84 -0.41 3.27
N GLY A 139 5.28 0.43 2.40
CA GLY A 139 4.03 0.12 1.70
C GLY A 139 4.13 -1.12 0.80
N CYS A 140 5.26 -1.26 0.10
CA CYS A 140 5.52 -2.39 -0.79
C CYS A 140 5.81 -3.69 -0.03
N GLU A 141 6.50 -3.63 1.10
CA GLU A 141 6.79 -4.78 1.96
C GLU A 141 5.52 -5.38 2.60
N ARG A 142 4.47 -4.57 2.77
CA ARG A 142 3.18 -5.03 3.29
C ARG A 142 2.35 -5.81 2.28
N GLN A 143 2.75 -5.91 1.01
CA GLN A 143 1.99 -6.62 0.00
C GLN A 143 1.94 -8.13 0.28
N LEU A 144 0.74 -8.69 0.19
CA LEU A 144 0.50 -10.12 0.16
C LEU A 144 0.31 -10.59 -1.29
N PRO A 145 0.36 -11.91 -1.57
CA PRO A 145 0.01 -12.45 -2.89
C PRO A 145 -1.38 -11.95 -3.36
N GLY A 146 -1.49 -11.54 -4.62
CA GLY A 146 -2.73 -10.98 -5.19
C GLY A 146 -3.10 -9.58 -4.68
N MET A 147 -2.25 -8.96 -3.84
CA MET A 147 -2.36 -7.57 -3.41
C MET A 147 -1.49 -6.66 -4.26
N ARG A 148 -1.96 -5.44 -4.54
CA ARG A 148 -1.14 -4.46 -5.25
C ARG A 148 -1.27 -3.05 -4.70
N LEU A 149 -0.16 -2.41 -4.34
CA LEU A 149 -0.11 -1.02 -3.91
C LEU A 149 -0.36 -0.11 -5.11
N ILE A 150 -1.46 0.63 -5.07
CA ILE A 150 -1.91 1.50 -6.17
C ILE A 150 -1.86 2.98 -5.83
N ALA A 151 -1.97 3.34 -4.56
CA ALA A 151 -1.87 4.72 -4.11
C ALA A 151 -1.33 4.83 -2.69
N ILE A 152 -0.64 5.94 -2.43
CA ILE A 152 -0.17 6.35 -1.12
C ILE A 152 -0.60 7.80 -0.96
N SER A 153 -1.22 8.12 0.17
CA SER A 153 -1.37 9.50 0.64
C SER A 153 -0.72 9.62 2.00
N TRP A 154 -0.45 10.83 2.47
CA TRP A 154 0.10 11.05 3.80
C TRP A 154 -0.40 12.37 4.37
N GLN A 155 -0.31 12.47 5.69
CA GLN A 155 -0.57 13.69 6.45
C GLN A 155 0.58 13.90 7.43
N PRO A 156 0.92 15.15 7.80
CA PRO A 156 1.86 15.41 8.88
C PRO A 156 1.43 14.67 10.15
N ALA A 157 2.37 14.02 10.82
CA ALA A 157 2.10 13.45 12.14
C ALA A 157 1.68 14.59 13.08
N PRO A 158 0.68 14.37 13.95
CA PRO A 158 0.36 15.35 14.98
C PRO A 158 1.62 15.62 15.81
N PRO A 159 1.88 16.87 16.20
CA PRO A 159 2.97 17.16 17.12
C PRO A 159 2.76 16.28 18.35
N SER A 160 3.76 15.47 18.70
CA SER A 160 3.72 14.67 19.91
C SER A 160 3.37 15.61 21.06
N GLU A 161 2.22 15.37 21.72
CA GLU A 161 1.90 16.02 22.98
C GLU A 161 3.11 15.79 23.88
N GLN A 162 3.89 16.85 24.10
CA GLN A 162 4.91 16.84 25.12
C GLN A 162 4.16 16.50 26.39
N ALA A 163 4.39 15.28 26.90
CA ALA A 163 3.96 14.92 28.23
C ALA A 163 4.34 16.10 29.12
N SER A 164 3.32 16.83 29.60
CA SER A 164 3.56 17.88 30.57
C SER A 164 4.31 17.19 31.71
N PRO A 165 5.52 17.63 32.07
CA PRO A 165 6.22 17.02 33.17
C PRO A 165 5.27 17.07 34.37
N ASP A 166 4.91 15.89 34.88
CA ASP A 166 4.18 15.74 36.13
C ASP A 166 4.83 16.67 37.14
N ASP A 167 4.09 17.69 37.57
CA ASP A 167 4.45 18.57 38.69
C ASP A 167 4.66 17.66 39.91
N PRO A 168 5.90 17.50 40.44
CA PRO A 168 6.11 16.76 41.67
C PRO A 168 5.87 17.67 42.87
N ASP A 169 4.73 18.37 42.92
CA ASP A 169 4.35 19.25 44.03
C ASP A 169 3.07 18.72 44.69
N ASN A 170 3.16 17.50 45.23
CA ASN A 170 2.30 17.08 46.34
C ASN A 170 3.17 16.66 47.53
N GLU A 171 3.99 17.59 47.99
CA GLU A 171 4.54 17.53 49.35
C GLU A 171 4.16 18.82 50.09
N ASN A 172 3.39 18.63 51.17
CA ASN A 172 3.05 19.58 52.24
C ASN A 172 1.89 20.57 52.01
N ALA A 173 0.72 20.20 52.54
CA ALA A 173 0.02 21.06 53.47
C ALA A 173 -0.72 20.23 54.53
N ASN A 174 -0.23 20.35 55.77
CA ASN A 174 -0.84 19.92 57.04
C ASN A 174 -2.32 20.31 57.17
#